data_AF-A0A9P8FYE3-F1
#
_entry.id   AF-A0A9P8FYE3-F1
#
_cell.length_a   1.000
_cell.length_b   1.000
_cell.length_c   1.000
_cell.angle_alpha   90.00
_cell.angle_beta   90.00
_cell.angle_gamma   90.00
#
_symmetry.space_group_name_H-M   'P 1'
#
loop_
_entity.id
_entity.type
_entity.pdbx_description
1 polymer ?
#
loop_
_entity_poly.entity_id
_entity_poly.type
_entity_poly.pdbx_seq_one_letter_code
_entity_poly.pdbx_strand_id
1 'polypeptide(L)'
;EIQRMRSTQDPIAGLKQKILDWEVATESELKSIDKQARENVDAEVKEAEAMPAPDATPKILFEDIYVRGSEPEYLRGRIPEENFYYEKN
;
A
#
# COMPACT_ATOMS: atom_id res chain seq x y z
N GLU A 1 -20.48 6.93 -19.70
CA GLU A 1 -20.32 5.49 -19.40
C GLU A 1 -20.04 5.22 -17.93
N ILE A 2 -18.92 5.70 -17.36
CA ILE A 2 -18.53 5.48 -15.95
C ILE A 2 -19.66 5.78 -14.94
N GLN A 3 -20.35 6.92 -15.10
CA GLN A 3 -21.46 7.30 -14.21
C GLN A 3 -22.61 6.28 -14.24
N ARG A 4 -22.94 5.75 -15.42
CA ARG A 4 -24.00 4.74 -15.60
C ARG A 4 -23.62 3.43 -14.92
N MET A 5 -22.36 3.00 -15.05
CA MET A 5 -21.87 1.79 -14.38
C MET A 5 -21.93 1.95 -12.86
N ARG A 6 -21.45 3.07 -12.32
CA ARG A 6 -21.52 3.35 -10.88
C ARG A 6 -22.95 3.43 -10.34
N SER A 7 -23.91 3.95 -11.12
CA SER A 7 -25.31 4.02 -10.64
C SER A 7 -26.06 2.69 -10.73
N THR A 8 -25.64 1.76 -11.61
CA THR A 8 -26.43 0.54 -11.91
C THR A 8 -25.76 -0.77 -11.50
N GLN A 9 -24.43 -0.77 -11.36
CA GLN A 9 -23.62 -1.99 -11.17
C GLN A 9 -22.51 -1.78 -10.13
N ASP A 10 -22.68 -0.84 -9.20
CA ASP A 10 -21.75 -0.68 -8.09
C ASP A 10 -21.89 -1.84 -7.09
N PRO A 11 -20.81 -2.59 -6.81
CA PRO A 11 -20.88 -3.77 -5.95
C PRO A 11 -21.17 -3.43 -4.49
N ILE A 12 -20.75 -2.25 -4.01
CA ILE A 12 -20.91 -1.83 -2.63
C ILE A 12 -22.36 -1.39 -2.37
N ALA A 13 -22.90 -0.52 -3.22
CA ALA A 13 -24.28 -0.08 -3.16
C ALA A 13 -25.25 -1.25 -3.41
N GLY A 14 -24.92 -2.12 -4.37
CA GLY A 14 -25.72 -3.32 -4.66
C GLY A 14 -25.76 -4.30 -3.49
N LEU A 15 -24.62 -4.52 -2.81
CA LEU A 15 -24.57 -5.36 -1.61
C LEU A 15 -25.29 -4.70 -0.43
N LYS A 16 -25.09 -3.40 -0.21
CA LYS A 16 -25.77 -2.63 0.83
C LYS A 16 -27.29 -2.76 0.73
N GLN A 17 -27.85 -2.64 -0.47
CA GLN A 17 -29.29 -2.81 -0.68
C GLN A 17 -29.74 -4.21 -0.26
N LYS A 18 -29.03 -5.26 -0.69
CA LYS A 18 -29.36 -6.65 -0.32
C LYS A 18 -29.28 -6.89 1.19
N ILE A 19 -28.27 -6.35 1.87
CA ILE A 19 -28.13 -6.47 3.33
C ILE A 19 -29.33 -5.85 4.06
N LEU A 20 -29.81 -4.70 3.59
CA LEU A 20 -30.99 -4.03 4.13
C LEU A 20 -32.27 -4.82 3.82
N ASP A 21 -32.43 -5.29 2.58
CA ASP A 21 -33.60 -6.08 2.15
C ASP A 21 -33.71 -7.42 2.90
N TRP A 22 -32.57 -8.00 3.29
CA TRP A 22 -32.49 -9.23 4.08
C TRP A 22 -32.54 -8.97 5.59
N GLU A 23 -32.67 -7.72 6.03
CA GLU A 23 -32.70 -7.32 7.44
C GLU A 23 -31.48 -7.80 8.25
N VAL A 24 -30.33 -7.99 7.59
CA VAL A 24 -29.09 -8.49 8.21
C VAL A 24 -28.39 -7.41 9.03
N ALA A 25 -28.56 -6.15 8.65
CA ALA A 25 -28.04 -4.99 9.40
C ALA A 25 -28.94 -3.77 9.16
N THR A 26 -28.85 -2.80 10.06
CA THR A 26 -29.55 -1.52 9.94
C THR A 26 -28.73 -0.50 9.16
N GLU A 27 -29.40 0.53 8.63
CA GLU A 27 -28.71 1.62 7.93
C GLU A 27 -27.72 2.37 8.84
N SER A 28 -28.01 2.45 10.15
CA SER A 28 -27.13 3.07 11.14
C SER A 28 -25.82 2.27 11.33
N GLU A 29 -25.91 0.94 11.41
CA GLU A 29 -24.74 0.08 11.54
C GLU A 29 -23.85 0.17 10.29
N LEU A 30 -24.45 0.15 9.10
CA LEU A 30 -23.71 0.30 7.84
C LEU A 30 -23.01 1.67 7.75
N LYS A 31 -23.69 2.75 8.16
CA LYS A 31 -23.06 4.08 8.24
C LYS A 31 -21.92 4.14 9.25
N SER A 32 -22.03 3.42 10.37
CA SER A 32 -20.96 3.33 11.35
C SER A 32 -19.75 2.60 10.79
N ILE A 33 -19.94 1.53 10.02
CA ILE A 33 -18.87 0.81 9.33
C ILE A 33 -18.17 1.71 8.31
N ASP A 34 -18.94 2.43 7.49
CA ASP A 34 -18.38 3.38 6.50
C ASP A 34 -17.52 4.46 7.18
N LYS A 35 -18.00 4.98 8.33
CA LYS A 35 -17.26 5.96 9.13
C LYS A 35 -15.96 5.37 9.70
N GLN A 36 -16.03 4.18 10.30
CA GLN A 36 -14.84 3.52 10.85
C GLN A 36 -13.81 3.21 9.78
N ALA A 37 -14.24 2.73 8.61
CA ALA A 37 -13.35 2.45 7.49
C ALA A 37 -12.62 3.72 7.03
N ARG A 38 -13.35 4.85 6.94
CA ARG A 38 -12.74 6.15 6.60
C ARG A 38 -11.75 6.60 7.66
N GLU A 39 -12.10 6.51 8.94
CA GLU A 39 -11.20 6.90 10.04
C GLU A 39 -9.92 6.06 10.04
N ASN A 40 -10.02 4.76 9.75
CA ASN A 40 -8.85 3.89 9.62
C ASN A 40 -7.97 4.33 8.45
N VAL A 41 -8.54 4.56 7.26
CA VAL A 41 -7.78 5.04 6.09
C VAL A 41 -7.11 6.38 6.38
N ASP A 42 -7.84 7.33 6.98
CA ASP A 42 -7.31 8.65 7.31
C ASP A 42 -6.18 8.58 8.35
N ALA A 43 -6.20 7.60 9.26
CA ALA A 43 -5.13 7.36 10.23
C ALA A 43 -3.87 6.79 9.55
N GLU A 44 -4.01 5.75 8.73
CA GLU A 44 -2.91 5.12 8.01
C GLU A 44 -2.25 6.08 7.00
N VAL A 45 -3.05 6.93 6.33
CA VAL A 45 -2.51 7.97 5.43
C VAL A 45 -1.65 8.96 6.20
N LYS A 46 -2.10 9.42 7.38
CA LYS A 46 -1.31 10.35 8.21
C LYS A 46 -0.01 9.72 8.69
N GLU A 47 -0.05 8.45 9.09
CA GLU A 47 1.16 7.72 9.48
C GLU A 47 2.11 7.59 8.29
N ALA A 48 1.60 7.21 7.12
CA ALA A 48 2.39 7.07 5.90
C ALA A 48 3.00 8.40 5.42
N GLU A 49 2.27 9.51 5.49
CA GLU A 49 2.79 10.83 5.15
C GLU A 49 3.82 11.34 6.17
N ALA A 50 3.73 10.91 7.43
CA ALA A 50 4.69 11.24 8.48
C ALA A 50 5.95 10.37 8.45
N MET A 51 5.91 9.21 7.78
CA MET A 51 7.08 8.35 7.66
C MET A 51 8.20 9.05 6.87
N PRO A 52 9.43 9.10 7.41
CA PRO A 52 10.55 9.63 6.66
C PRO A 52 10.84 8.74 5.44
N ALA A 53 11.38 9.34 4.39
CA ALA A 53 11.94 8.55 3.29
C ALA A 53 13.07 7.64 3.84
N PRO A 54 13.30 6.46 3.24
CA PRO A 54 14.41 5.59 3.64
C PRO A 54 15.74 6.33 3.59
N ASP A 55 16.62 6.06 4.55
CA ASP A 55 17.94 6.67 4.56
C ASP A 55 18.72 6.28 3.31
N ALA A 56 19.39 7.26 2.68
CA ALA A 56 20.20 7.05 1.49
C ALA A 56 21.57 6.39 1.82
N THR A 57 21.54 5.27 2.54
CA THR A 57 22.73 4.48 2.87
C THR A 57 23.03 3.47 1.76
N PRO A 58 24.30 3.08 1.56
CA PRO A 58 24.64 2.04 0.57
C PRO A 58 23.88 0.73 0.79
N LYS A 59 23.64 0.35 2.05
CA LYS A 59 22.85 -0.86 2.35
C LYS A 59 21.44 -0.78 1.76
N ILE A 60 20.70 0.29 2.03
CA ILE A 60 19.31 0.48 1.55
C ILE A 60 19.27 0.67 0.04
N LEU A 61 20.30 1.30 -0.55
CA LEU A 61 20.35 1.56 -1.99
C LEU A 61 20.70 0.31 -2.82
N PHE A 62 21.46 -0.63 -2.26
CA PHE A 62 21.98 -1.80 -2.98
C PHE A 62 21.44 -3.14 -2.46
N GLU A 63 20.55 -3.14 -1.47
CA GLU A 63 19.81 -4.33 -1.05
C GLU A 63 18.77 -4.78 -2.10
N ASP A 64 18.43 -6.06 -2.08
CA ASP A 64 17.38 -6.69 -2.91
C ASP A 64 17.51 -6.54 -4.44
N ILE A 65 18.70 -6.20 -4.97
CA ILE A 65 18.97 -6.17 -6.42
C ILE A 65 19.15 -7.59 -6.98
N TYR A 66 19.86 -8.45 -6.26
CA TYR A 66 20.08 -9.85 -6.60
C TYR A 66 19.62 -10.76 -5.48
N VAL A 67 19.18 -11.96 -5.84
CA VAL A 67 18.96 -13.02 -4.86
C VAL A 67 20.33 -13.44 -4.31
N ARG A 68 20.41 -13.62 -3.00
CA ARG A 68 21.65 -13.94 -2.30
C ARG A 68 22.41 -15.12 -2.95
N GLY A 69 23.69 -14.91 -3.24
CA GLY A 69 24.57 -15.87 -3.89
C GLY A 69 24.53 -15.85 -5.42
N SER A 70 23.68 -15.01 -6.03
CA SER A 70 23.71 -14.70 -7.47
C SER A 70 24.33 -13.33 -7.78
N GLU A 71 24.69 -12.57 -6.74
CA GLU A 71 25.30 -11.26 -6.89
C GLU A 71 26.67 -11.29 -7.58
N PRO A 72 26.99 -10.25 -8.39
CA PRO A 72 28.34 -10.00 -8.85
C PRO A 72 29.25 -9.56 -7.68
N GLU A 73 30.56 -9.55 -7.90
CA GLU A 73 31.55 -9.16 -6.89
C GLU A 73 31.29 -7.76 -6.30
N TYR A 74 30.85 -6.82 -7.15
CA TYR A 74 30.47 -5.47 -6.73
C TYR A 74 29.43 -4.84 -7.67
N LEU A 75 28.73 -3.84 -7.16
CA LEU A 75 27.89 -2.92 -7.93
C LEU A 75 28.56 -1.56 -8.02
N ARG A 76 28.40 -0.93 -9.18
CA ARG A 76 28.91 0.42 -9.43
C ARG A 76 27.95 1.46 -8.85
N GLY A 77 28.47 2.38 -8.03
CA GLY A 77 27.73 3.56 -7.57
C GLY A 77 27.75 4.71 -8.57
N ARG A 78 27.50 5.93 -8.07
CA ARG A 78 27.32 7.12 -8.93
C ARG A 78 28.66 7.69 -9.40
N ILE A 79 29.69 7.57 -8.55
CA ILE A 79 31.07 7.99 -8.83
C ILE A 79 32.02 6.79 -8.82
N PRO A 80 33.18 6.84 -9.51
CA PRO A 80 34.12 5.73 -9.59
C PRO A 80 34.57 5.15 -8.23
N GLU A 81 34.59 5.98 -7.19
CA GLU A 81 35.01 5.62 -5.83
C GLU A 81 33.89 4.99 -4.98
N GLU A 82 32.64 4.99 -5.46
CA GLU A 82 31.45 4.55 -4.72
C GLU A 82 31.02 3.14 -5.14
N ASN A 83 31.96 2.19 -5.24
CA ASN A 83 31.61 0.79 -5.53
C ASN A 83 31.08 0.10 -4.27
N PHE A 84 29.95 -0.58 -4.40
CA PHE A 84 29.33 -1.37 -3.35
C PHE A 84 29.71 -2.83 -3.49
N TYR A 85 30.33 -3.39 -2.46
CA TYR A 85 30.76 -4.78 -2.43
C TYR A 85 29.81 -5.58 -1.53
N TYR A 86 29.38 -6.75 -2.02
CA TYR A 86 28.50 -7.65 -1.27
C TYR A 86 29.24 -8.47 -0.18
N GLU A 87 30.57 -8.56 -0.24
CA GLU A 87 31.39 -9.36 0.69
C GLU A 87 31.41 -8.79 2.12
N LYS A 88 31.32 -9.55 3.24
CA LYS A 88 31.24 -10.99 3.55
C LYS A 88 30.44 -11.07 4.88
N ASN A 89 29.30 -11.75 4.90
CA ASN A 89 28.75 -12.29 6.15
C ASN A 89 29.06 -13.78 6.21
#